data_AF-A0A948CA12-F1
#
_entry.id   AF-A0A948CA12-F1
#
_cell.length_a   1.000
_cell.length_b   1.000
_cell.length_c   1.000
_cell.angle_alpha   90.00
_cell.angle_beta   90.00
_cell.angle_gamma   90.00
#
_symmetry.space_group_name_H-M   'P 1'
#
loop_
_entity.id
_entity.type
_entity.pdbx_description
1 polymer ?
#
loop_
_entity_poly.entity_id
_entity_poly.type
_entity_poly.pdbx_seq_one_letter_code
_entity_poly.pdbx_strand_id
1 'polypeptide(L)'
;MPFAVRDVSSQKQALALLAQVTRRATTNPAVVHLARQIVQDCPARDDECELQAIYNAVKHGDKRIKSLAKGVRYVSDPIDADFFISPQKLIAACQNGACSGDCDDQSALCAALAGAVGFRTGLRAWGPKGSKNYEHVYSCVGFGKLKPSDNPREWLGMDTTVDYANVGWDPPSGRWLTAIVI
;
A
#
# COMPACT_ATOMS: atom_id res chain seq x y z
N MET A 1 2.32 -15.15 13.99
CA MET A 1 2.04 -16.15 12.94
C MET A 1 3.28 -16.29 12.05
N PRO A 2 3.73 -17.53 11.77
CA PRO A 2 4.81 -17.79 10.82
C PRO A 2 4.46 -17.23 9.43
N PHE A 3 5.46 -17.05 8.57
CA PHE A 3 5.29 -16.65 7.18
C PHE A 3 4.31 -17.63 6.51
N ALA A 4 3.23 -17.11 5.92
CA ALA A 4 2.23 -17.95 5.27
C ALA A 4 2.49 -17.90 3.77
N VAL A 5 3.32 -18.80 3.27
CA VAL A 5 3.26 -19.20 1.86
C VAL A 5 1.89 -19.85 1.70
N ARG A 6 0.92 -19.10 1.19
CA ARG A 6 -0.39 -19.63 0.87
C ARG A 6 -0.44 -19.80 -0.63
N ASP A 7 -0.60 -21.04 -1.05
CA ASP A 7 -0.91 -21.37 -2.43
C ASP A 7 -2.29 -20.78 -2.74
N VAL A 8 -2.31 -19.63 -3.41
CA VAL A 8 -3.54 -18.91 -3.76
C VAL A 8 -3.98 -19.37 -5.14
N SER A 9 -5.16 -19.95 -5.24
CA SER A 9 -5.59 -20.62 -6.48
C SER A 9 -5.99 -19.63 -7.60
N SER A 10 -5.93 -18.32 -7.34
CA SER A 10 -6.23 -17.27 -8.32
C SER A 10 -5.78 -15.88 -7.84
N GLN A 11 -5.54 -14.97 -8.79
CA GLN A 11 -5.20 -13.57 -8.50
C GLN A 11 -6.29 -12.81 -7.74
N LYS A 12 -7.57 -13.18 -7.93
CA LYS A 12 -8.67 -12.61 -7.14
C LYS A 12 -8.58 -13.01 -5.67
N GLN A 13 -8.20 -14.26 -5.38
CA GLN A 13 -7.98 -14.71 -4.01
C GLN A 13 -6.72 -14.09 -3.41
N ALA A 14 -5.64 -13.97 -4.18
CA ALA A 14 -4.43 -13.25 -3.78
C ALA A 14 -4.75 -11.82 -3.34
N LEU A 15 -5.44 -11.05 -4.20
CA LEU A 15 -5.82 -9.67 -3.91
C LEU A 15 -6.76 -9.56 -2.68
N ALA A 16 -7.69 -10.50 -2.53
CA ALA A 16 -8.57 -10.54 -1.36
C ALA A 16 -7.82 -10.87 -0.06
N LEU A 17 -6.85 -11.78 -0.11
CA LEU A 17 -5.98 -12.11 1.02
C LEU A 17 -5.13 -10.90 1.41
N LEU A 18 -4.50 -10.25 0.42
CA LEU A 18 -3.71 -9.05 0.60
C LEU A 18 -4.55 -7.93 1.24
N ALA A 19 -5.75 -7.66 0.72
CA ALA A 19 -6.68 -6.68 1.30
C ALA A 19 -7.06 -7.02 2.74
N GLN A 20 -7.26 -8.30 3.08
CA GLN A 20 -7.53 -8.74 4.45
C GLN A 20 -6.34 -8.48 5.38
N VAL A 21 -5.12 -8.76 4.93
CA VAL A 21 -3.90 -8.53 5.71
C VAL A 21 -3.68 -7.02 5.92
N THR A 22 -3.85 -6.22 4.87
CA THR A 22 -3.79 -4.75 4.91
C THR A 22 -4.84 -4.20 5.87
N ARG A 23 -6.08 -4.68 5.83
CA ARG A 23 -7.17 -4.22 6.72
C ARG A 23 -6.84 -4.45 8.19
N ARG A 24 -6.23 -5.59 8.52
CA ARG A 24 -5.80 -5.85 9.90
C ARG A 24 -4.66 -4.92 10.32
N ALA A 25 -3.82 -4.52 9.38
CA ALA A 25 -2.67 -3.66 9.64
C ALA A 25 -3.07 -2.19 9.90
N THR A 26 -4.19 -1.68 9.38
CA THR A 26 -4.62 -0.28 9.60
C THR A 26 -4.84 0.07 11.08
N THR A 27 -5.09 -0.94 11.93
CA THR A 27 -5.27 -0.78 13.37
C THR A 27 -4.09 -1.31 14.19
N ASN A 28 -3.02 -1.76 13.53
CA ASN A 28 -1.83 -2.24 14.22
C ASN A 28 -1.07 -1.06 14.86
N PRO A 29 -0.68 -1.13 16.15
CA PRO A 29 -0.02 -0.02 16.83
C PRO A 29 1.25 0.49 16.14
N ALA A 30 2.06 -0.40 15.56
CA ALA A 30 3.28 0.00 14.86
C ALA A 30 2.98 0.78 13.57
N VAL A 31 1.94 0.36 12.83
CA VAL A 31 1.49 1.04 11.61
C VAL A 31 0.88 2.40 11.95
N VAL A 32 0.02 2.47 12.97
CA VAL A 32 -0.61 3.72 13.43
C VAL A 32 0.44 4.72 13.92
N HIS A 33 1.41 4.26 14.71
CA HIS A 33 2.50 5.11 15.19
C HIS A 33 3.32 5.66 14.04
N LEU A 34 3.74 4.79 13.11
CA LEU A 34 4.52 5.19 11.95
C LEU A 34 3.75 6.18 11.06
N ALA A 35 2.47 5.91 10.76
CA ALA A 35 1.66 6.80 9.94
C ALA A 35 1.54 8.20 10.56
N ARG A 36 1.34 8.28 11.87
CA ARG A 36 1.31 9.57 12.61
C ARG A 36 2.65 10.29 12.57
N GLN A 37 3.77 9.57 12.64
CA GLN A 37 5.10 10.18 12.50
C GLN A 37 5.32 10.76 11.10
N ILE A 38 4.86 10.06 10.05
CA ILE A 38 4.97 10.53 8.66
C ILE A 38 4.23 11.86 8.50
N VAL A 39 2.98 11.92 8.94
CA VAL A 39 2.09 13.06 8.71
C VAL A 39 2.18 14.17 9.76
N GLN A 40 3.07 14.07 10.75
CA GLN A 40 3.10 14.99 11.91
C GLN A 40 3.29 16.46 11.54
N ASP A 41 3.93 16.74 10.39
CA ASP A 41 4.19 18.10 9.91
C ASP A 41 3.10 18.60 8.94
N CYS A 42 2.11 17.78 8.61
CA CYS A 42 0.99 18.20 7.78
C CYS A 42 0.02 19.08 8.58
N PRO A 43 -0.50 20.17 7.99
CA PRO A 43 -1.58 20.94 8.60
C PRO A 43 -2.79 20.03 8.89
N ALA A 44 -3.51 20.35 9.96
CA ALA A 44 -4.68 19.56 10.35
C ALA A 44 -5.72 19.54 9.21
N ARG A 45 -6.13 18.33 8.79
CA ARG A 45 -7.10 18.07 7.70
C ARG A 45 -6.60 18.43 6.30
N ASP A 46 -5.29 18.55 6.10
CA ASP A 46 -4.69 18.65 4.78
C ASP A 46 -4.51 17.25 4.17
N ASP A 47 -5.59 16.73 3.58
CA ASP A 47 -5.61 15.37 3.04
C ASP A 47 -4.56 15.16 1.93
N GLU A 48 -4.27 16.19 1.12
CA GLU A 48 -3.26 16.13 0.07
C GLU A 48 -1.85 16.00 0.66
N CYS A 49 -1.51 16.84 1.66
CA CYS A 49 -0.24 16.73 2.36
C CYS A 49 -0.05 15.34 2.96
N GLU A 50 -1.07 14.81 3.65
CA GLU A 50 -0.96 13.52 4.33
C GLU A 50 -0.70 12.37 3.35
N LEU A 51 -1.45 12.32 2.24
CA LEU A 51 -1.28 11.28 1.22
C LEU A 51 0.08 11.40 0.53
N GLN A 52 0.52 12.62 0.20
CA GLN A 52 1.82 12.85 -0.41
C GLN A 52 2.97 12.48 0.53
N ALA A 53 2.85 12.77 1.83
CA ALA A 53 3.83 12.39 2.84
C ALA A 53 3.94 10.87 2.97
N ILE A 54 2.81 10.15 3.02
CA ILE A 54 2.77 8.68 3.07
C ILE A 54 3.39 8.08 1.82
N TYR A 55 2.97 8.56 0.65
CA TYR A 55 3.52 8.11 -0.64
C TYR A 55 5.04 8.28 -0.69
N ASN A 56 5.53 9.48 -0.35
CA ASN A 56 6.95 9.80 -0.38
C ASN A 56 7.75 8.99 0.64
N ALA A 57 7.22 8.79 1.86
CA ALA A 57 7.89 7.99 2.88
C ALA A 57 8.08 6.53 2.43
N VAL A 58 7.11 5.95 1.74
CA VAL A 58 7.24 4.58 1.20
C VAL A 58 8.17 4.56 -0.02
N LYS A 59 7.98 5.46 -1.00
CA LYS A 59 8.70 5.44 -2.28
C LYS A 59 10.14 5.96 -2.20
N HIS A 60 10.32 7.14 -1.62
CA HIS A 60 11.59 7.89 -1.62
C HIS A 60 12.27 7.87 -0.26
N GLY A 61 11.50 7.61 0.79
CA GLY A 61 11.94 7.60 2.17
C GLY A 61 11.74 8.91 2.91
N ASP A 62 11.88 8.81 4.22
CA ASP A 62 11.79 9.90 5.17
C ASP A 62 12.91 9.79 6.20
N LYS A 63 13.89 10.71 6.13
CA LYS A 63 15.08 10.72 7.00
C LYS A 63 14.74 10.82 8.50
N ARG A 64 13.56 11.34 8.85
CA ARG A 64 13.09 11.42 10.24
C ARG A 64 12.71 10.05 10.79
N ILE A 65 12.42 9.10 9.91
CA ILE A 65 11.89 7.79 10.24
C ILE A 65 12.93 6.73 9.92
N LYS A 66 13.61 6.22 10.95
CA LYS A 66 14.67 5.22 10.79
C LYS A 66 14.25 4.02 9.93
N SER A 67 13.02 3.52 10.09
CA SER A 67 12.52 2.38 9.31
C SER A 67 12.25 2.71 7.85
N LEU A 68 12.00 3.96 7.48
CA LEU A 68 11.72 4.33 6.09
C LEU A 68 12.73 5.36 5.57
N ALA A 69 13.91 5.46 6.17
CA ALA A 69 14.87 6.52 5.84
C ALA A 69 15.31 6.56 4.36
N LYS A 70 15.14 5.44 3.65
CA LYS A 70 15.49 5.27 2.22
C LYS A 70 14.31 4.79 1.37
N GLY A 71 13.09 4.78 1.92
CA GLY A 71 11.94 4.14 1.30
C GLY A 71 12.06 2.62 1.31
N VAL A 72 11.11 1.96 0.66
CA VAL A 72 11.10 0.52 0.46
C VAL A 72 11.73 0.21 -0.90
N ARG A 73 12.78 -0.60 -0.91
CA ARG A 73 13.42 -1.01 -2.16
C ARG A 73 12.57 -2.07 -2.87
N TYR A 74 12.28 -1.88 -4.15
CA TYR A 74 11.66 -2.92 -4.95
C TYR A 74 12.56 -4.16 -5.04
N VAL A 75 12.00 -5.32 -4.70
CA VAL A 75 12.62 -6.64 -4.85
C VAL A 75 11.52 -7.61 -5.26
N SER A 76 11.73 -8.31 -6.37
CA SER A 76 10.81 -9.36 -6.82
C SER A 76 10.76 -10.52 -5.82
N ASP A 77 9.63 -11.20 -5.81
CA ASP A 77 9.44 -12.42 -5.05
C ASP A 77 10.45 -13.53 -5.40
N PRO A 78 10.65 -14.50 -4.50
CA PRO A 78 11.38 -15.72 -4.82
C PRO A 78 10.79 -16.44 -6.04
N ILE A 79 11.65 -17.10 -6.81
CA ILE A 79 11.22 -17.91 -7.95
C ILE A 79 10.23 -18.99 -7.47
N ASP A 80 9.16 -19.19 -8.23
CA ASP A 80 8.09 -20.17 -8.00
C ASP A 80 7.25 -19.95 -6.71
N ALA A 81 7.24 -18.74 -6.15
CA ALA A 81 6.38 -18.42 -5.01
C ALA A 81 5.87 -16.96 -5.06
N ASP A 82 4.58 -16.76 -4.80
CA ASP A 82 4.04 -15.46 -4.42
C ASP A 82 4.28 -15.24 -2.91
N PHE A 83 4.99 -14.17 -2.54
CA PHE A 83 5.40 -13.92 -1.16
C PHE A 83 4.82 -12.61 -0.61
N PHE A 84 3.72 -12.73 0.12
CA PHE A 84 3.07 -11.58 0.76
C PHE A 84 3.64 -11.30 2.17
N ILE A 85 4.28 -10.14 2.39
CA ILE A 85 4.62 -9.66 3.75
C ILE A 85 3.56 -8.69 4.27
N SER A 86 3.08 -8.92 5.49
CA SER A 86 2.13 -7.98 6.12
C SER A 86 2.80 -6.63 6.42
N PRO A 87 2.11 -5.48 6.35
CA PRO A 87 2.70 -4.16 6.58
C PRO A 87 3.51 -4.03 7.88
N GLN A 88 3.00 -4.53 9.01
CA GLN A 88 3.74 -4.49 10.28
C GLN A 88 5.03 -5.33 10.28
N LYS A 89 5.07 -6.42 9.50
CA LYS A 89 6.28 -7.23 9.32
C LYS A 89 7.27 -6.55 8.39
N LEU A 90 6.80 -5.88 7.33
CA LEU A 90 7.65 -5.08 6.46
C LEU A 90 8.30 -3.92 7.24
N ILE A 91 7.53 -3.22 8.07
CA ILE A 91 8.08 -2.19 8.98
C ILE A 91 9.17 -2.77 9.87
N ALA A 92 8.94 -3.93 10.48
CA ALA A 92 9.94 -4.59 11.33
C ALA A 92 11.19 -5.03 10.53
N ALA A 93 11.01 -5.54 9.30
CA ALA A 93 12.12 -5.89 8.42
C ALA A 93 12.96 -4.66 8.07
N CYS A 94 12.30 -3.54 7.77
CA CYS A 94 12.98 -2.28 7.51
C CYS A 94 13.76 -1.75 8.73
N GLN A 95 13.21 -1.88 9.94
CA GLN A 95 13.92 -1.53 11.19
C GLN A 95 15.20 -2.36 11.39
N ASN A 96 15.21 -3.59 10.88
CA ASN A 96 16.33 -4.52 10.92
C ASN A 96 17.29 -4.39 9.71
N GLY A 97 17.08 -3.39 8.84
CA GLY A 97 17.94 -3.13 7.69
C GLY A 97 17.59 -3.92 6.41
N ALA A 98 16.51 -4.70 6.42
CA ALA A 98 16.01 -5.45 5.27
C ALA A 98 14.76 -4.77 4.67
N CYS A 99 14.87 -3.48 4.32
CA CYS A 99 13.74 -2.71 3.82
C CYS A 99 13.53 -2.93 2.31
N SER A 100 12.80 -3.99 1.97
CA SER A 100 12.46 -4.33 0.60
C SER A 100 11.19 -5.13 0.50
N GLY A 101 10.52 -5.01 -0.65
CA GLY A 101 9.31 -5.76 -1.01
C GLY A 101 8.93 -5.45 -2.45
N ASP A 102 8.02 -6.22 -3.01
CA ASP A 102 7.61 -6.11 -4.40
C ASP A 102 6.47 -5.06 -4.57
N CYS A 103 5.63 -5.22 -5.59
CA CYS A 103 4.47 -4.35 -5.81
C CYS A 103 3.38 -4.50 -4.76
N ASP A 104 3.13 -5.71 -4.27
CA ASP A 104 2.03 -5.99 -3.36
C ASP A 104 2.37 -5.54 -1.93
N ASP A 105 3.62 -5.70 -1.53
CA ASP A 105 4.14 -5.34 -0.22
C ASP A 105 4.11 -3.82 0.00
N GLN A 106 4.62 -3.08 -1.00
CA GLN A 106 4.63 -1.62 -0.97
C GLN A 106 3.21 -1.06 -1.02
N SER A 107 2.33 -1.67 -1.81
CA SER A 107 0.93 -1.29 -1.90
C SER A 107 0.18 -1.53 -0.61
N ALA A 108 0.38 -2.70 0.01
CA ALA A 108 -0.21 -3.03 1.30
C ALA A 108 0.28 -2.08 2.39
N LEU A 109 1.58 -1.73 2.41
CA LEU A 109 2.11 -0.77 3.37
C LEU A 109 1.52 0.63 3.16
N CYS A 110 1.49 1.12 1.92
CA CYS A 110 0.94 2.43 1.58
C CYS A 110 -0.54 2.55 1.97
N ALA A 111 -1.36 1.57 1.58
CA ALA A 111 -2.77 1.50 1.95
C ALA A 111 -2.97 1.37 3.48
N ALA A 112 -2.14 0.58 4.17
CA ALA A 112 -2.26 0.42 5.62
C ALA A 112 -1.93 1.71 6.37
N LEU A 113 -0.90 2.45 5.94
CA LEU A 113 -0.52 3.74 6.52
C LEU A 113 -1.61 4.79 6.30
N ALA A 114 -2.13 4.93 5.07
CA ALA A 114 -3.23 5.85 4.77
C ALA A 114 -4.50 5.47 5.55
N GLY A 115 -4.82 4.17 5.63
CA GLY A 115 -5.95 3.70 6.42
C GLY A 115 -5.80 3.97 7.91
N ALA A 116 -4.58 3.91 8.45
CA ALA A 116 -4.29 4.18 9.85
C ALA A 116 -4.47 5.66 10.26
N VAL A 117 -4.46 6.60 9.29
CA VAL A 117 -4.78 8.02 9.51
C VAL A 117 -6.19 8.40 9.08
N GLY A 118 -7.02 7.40 8.73
CA GLY A 118 -8.47 7.54 8.55
C GLY A 118 -8.96 7.61 7.11
N PHE A 119 -8.11 7.37 6.10
CA PHE A 119 -8.57 7.28 4.72
C PHE A 119 -9.25 5.94 4.43
N ARG A 120 -10.24 5.93 3.53
CA ARG A 120 -10.68 4.69 2.89
C ARG A 120 -9.62 4.22 1.92
N THR A 121 -9.31 2.94 1.94
CA THR A 121 -8.21 2.40 1.13
C THR A 121 -8.61 1.12 0.43
N GLY A 122 -7.88 0.81 -0.64
CA GLY A 122 -8.07 -0.36 -1.46
C GLY A 122 -6.77 -0.76 -2.14
N LEU A 123 -6.82 -1.90 -2.79
CA LEU A 123 -5.76 -2.41 -3.64
C LEU A 123 -6.34 -2.72 -5.01
N ARG A 124 -5.63 -2.34 -6.06
CA ARG A 124 -6.00 -2.59 -7.45
C ARG A 124 -4.99 -3.54 -8.07
N ALA A 125 -5.47 -4.66 -8.58
CA ALA A 125 -4.71 -5.49 -9.50
C ALA A 125 -4.95 -5.00 -10.93
N TRP A 126 -3.90 -4.68 -11.66
CA TRP A 126 -3.92 -4.20 -13.04
C TRP A 126 -3.41 -5.28 -13.99
N GLY A 127 -3.99 -5.36 -15.19
CA GLY A 127 -3.48 -6.18 -16.28
C GLY A 127 -3.71 -5.52 -17.64
N PRO A 128 -2.85 -5.81 -18.64
CA PRO A 128 -3.01 -5.27 -19.99
C PRO A 128 -4.36 -5.60 -20.61
N LYS A 129 -4.85 -4.71 -21.48
CA LYS A 129 -6.11 -4.94 -22.22
C LYS A 129 -6.03 -6.24 -23.02
N GLY A 130 -7.00 -7.13 -22.82
CA GLY A 130 -7.05 -8.44 -23.48
C GLY A 130 -6.27 -9.55 -22.76
N SER A 131 -5.47 -9.23 -21.76
CA SER A 131 -4.83 -10.24 -20.91
C SER A 131 -5.84 -10.89 -19.97
N LYS A 132 -5.71 -12.20 -19.77
CA LYS A 132 -6.47 -12.96 -18.75
C LYS A 132 -5.81 -12.87 -17.37
N ASN A 133 -4.60 -12.34 -17.30
CA ASN A 133 -3.83 -12.20 -16.06
C ASN A 133 -3.76 -10.72 -15.64
N TYR A 134 -3.58 -10.50 -14.35
CA TYR A 134 -3.14 -9.26 -13.73
C TYR A 134 -1.62 -9.38 -13.52
N GLU A 135 -0.89 -8.29 -13.71
CA GLU A 135 0.57 -8.26 -13.72
C GLU A 135 1.13 -7.32 -12.66
N HIS A 136 0.28 -6.47 -12.08
CA HIS A 136 0.72 -5.44 -11.16
C HIS A 136 -0.31 -5.18 -10.08
N VAL A 137 0.15 -4.90 -8.85
CA VAL A 137 -0.72 -4.46 -7.75
C VAL A 137 -0.26 -3.09 -7.28
N TYR A 138 -1.21 -2.19 -7.11
CA TYR A 138 -0.96 -0.87 -6.55
C TYR A 138 -2.06 -0.47 -5.56
N SER A 139 -1.73 0.43 -4.63
CA SER A 139 -2.70 0.95 -3.67
C SER A 139 -3.60 2.02 -4.26
N CYS A 140 -4.85 2.11 -3.81
CA CYS A 140 -5.73 3.23 -4.12
C CYS A 140 -6.39 3.77 -2.86
N VAL A 141 -6.61 5.08 -2.80
CA VAL A 141 -7.11 5.78 -1.61
C VAL A 141 -8.26 6.71 -1.97
N GLY A 142 -9.32 6.66 -1.17
CA GLY A 142 -10.45 7.56 -1.32
C GLY A 142 -10.08 8.97 -0.85
N PHE A 143 -10.09 9.95 -1.76
CA PHE A 143 -9.78 11.34 -1.43
C PHE A 143 -10.93 11.99 -0.66
N GLY A 144 -10.56 12.77 0.36
CA GLY A 144 -11.48 13.25 1.38
C GLY A 144 -11.68 12.20 2.46
N LYS A 145 -11.23 12.47 3.68
CA LYS A 145 -11.60 11.66 4.86
C LYS A 145 -13.10 11.82 5.14
N LEU A 146 -13.90 10.95 4.55
CA LEU A 146 -15.35 10.97 4.70
C LEU A 146 -15.82 10.15 5.91
N LYS A 147 -17.09 10.31 6.26
CA LYS A 147 -17.72 9.43 7.26
C LYS A 147 -17.74 7.98 6.75
N PRO A 148 -17.78 6.98 7.66
CA PRO A 148 -17.88 5.56 7.28
C PRO A 148 -19.09 5.20 6.42
N SER A 149 -20.10 6.06 6.30
CA SER A 149 -21.26 5.89 5.41
C SER A 149 -21.05 6.39 3.98
N ASP A 150 -20.08 7.27 3.75
CA ASP A 150 -20.03 8.05 2.51
C ASP A 150 -19.01 7.46 1.54
N ASN A 151 -19.39 7.30 0.27
CA ASN A 151 -18.45 6.91 -0.77
C ASN A 151 -17.46 8.04 -1.06
N PRO A 152 -16.16 7.74 -1.22
CA PRO A 152 -15.17 8.75 -1.57
C PRO A 152 -15.54 9.40 -2.90
N ARG A 153 -15.28 10.71 -3.00
CA ARG A 153 -15.55 11.48 -4.23
C ARG A 153 -14.72 10.98 -5.39
N GLU A 154 -13.50 10.57 -5.09
CA GLU A 154 -12.50 10.13 -6.03
C GLU A 154 -11.62 9.07 -5.37
N TRP A 155 -11.12 8.14 -6.18
CA TRP A 155 -10.11 7.17 -5.77
C TRP A 155 -8.80 7.49 -6.46
N LEU A 156 -7.80 7.89 -5.69
CA LEU A 156 -6.46 8.21 -6.18
C LEU A 156 -5.60 6.96 -6.16
N GLY A 157 -4.91 6.66 -7.26
CA GLY A 157 -3.85 5.65 -7.28
C GLY A 157 -2.61 6.12 -6.52
N MET A 158 -1.95 5.20 -5.82
CA MET A 158 -0.72 5.45 -5.06
C MET A 158 0.26 4.31 -5.33
N ASP A 159 0.73 4.26 -6.58
CA ASP A 159 1.72 3.27 -7.04
C ASP A 159 3.14 3.74 -6.76
N THR A 160 3.77 3.15 -5.76
CA THR A 160 5.13 3.51 -5.33
C THR A 160 6.23 2.82 -6.13
N THR A 161 5.87 1.86 -6.99
CA THR A 161 6.84 0.98 -7.69
C THR A 161 7.15 1.43 -9.10
N VAL A 162 6.32 2.27 -9.70
CA VAL A 162 6.55 2.86 -11.02
C VAL A 162 7.29 4.19 -10.83
N ASP A 163 8.51 4.31 -11.35
CA ASP A 163 9.43 5.43 -11.09
C ASP A 163 8.78 6.82 -11.24
N TYR A 164 8.05 7.06 -12.33
CA TYR A 164 7.43 8.34 -12.64
C TYR A 164 6.03 8.54 -12.04
N ALA A 165 5.47 7.54 -11.34
CA ALA A 165 4.17 7.68 -10.71
C ALA A 165 4.21 8.72 -9.58
N ASN A 166 3.07 9.36 -9.36
CA ASN A 166 2.78 10.27 -8.24
C ASN A 166 1.42 9.91 -7.62
N VAL A 167 1.04 10.58 -6.54
CA VAL A 167 -0.31 10.42 -5.96
C VAL A 167 -1.35 10.82 -7.02
N GLY A 168 -2.36 9.98 -7.19
CA GLY A 168 -3.39 10.12 -8.22
C GLY A 168 -3.05 9.43 -9.55
N TRP A 169 -1.83 8.91 -9.73
CA TRP A 169 -1.47 8.18 -10.94
C TRP A 169 -2.07 6.77 -10.96
N ASP A 170 -2.66 6.41 -12.10
CA ASP A 170 -3.13 5.07 -12.43
C ASP A 170 -2.44 4.58 -13.70
N PRO A 171 -2.08 3.28 -13.82
CA PRO A 171 -1.54 2.75 -15.07
C PRO A 171 -2.49 2.98 -16.25
N PRO A 172 -2.00 3.53 -17.38
CA PRO A 172 -2.85 3.85 -18.52
C PRO A 172 -3.37 2.56 -19.17
N SER A 173 -4.63 2.58 -19.60
CA SER A 173 -5.25 1.54 -20.45
C SER A 173 -5.11 0.10 -19.93
N GLY A 174 -6.16 -0.44 -19.31
CA GLY A 174 -6.16 -1.83 -18.88
C GLY A 174 -7.48 -2.23 -18.22
N ARG A 175 -7.45 -3.36 -17.54
CA ARG A 175 -8.54 -3.80 -16.65
C ARG A 175 -8.04 -3.82 -15.22
N TRP A 176 -8.91 -3.43 -14.31
CA TRP A 176 -8.58 -3.40 -12.88
C TRP A 176 -9.51 -4.34 -12.12
N LEU A 177 -8.98 -5.02 -11.13
CA LEU A 177 -9.76 -5.66 -10.07
C LEU A 177 -9.46 -4.91 -8.77
N THR A 178 -10.49 -4.38 -8.12
CA THR A 178 -10.34 -3.61 -6.89
C THR A 178 -10.82 -4.41 -5.69
N ALA A 179 -10.00 -4.49 -4.64
CA ALA A 179 -10.40 -4.96 -3.32
C ALA A 179 -10.36 -3.80 -2.33
N ILE A 180 -11.51 -3.46 -1.75
CA ILE A 180 -11.61 -2.42 -0.72
C ILE A 180 -11.13 -3.00 0.61
N VAL A 181 -10.27 -2.24 1.29
CA VAL A 181 -9.66 -2.59 2.58
C VAL A 181 -10.54 -2.09 3.73
N ILE A 182 -10.88 -0.80 3.73
CA ILE A 182 -11.77 -0.14 4.72
C ILE A 182 -12.67 0.92 4.07
#